data_AF-A0A349JRV9-F1
#
_entry.id   AF-A0A349JRV9-F1
#
_cell.length_a   1.000
_cell.length_b   1.000
_cell.length_c   1.000
_cell.angle_alpha   90.00
_cell.angle_beta   90.00
_cell.angle_gamma   90.00
#
_symmetry.space_group_name_H-M   'P 1'
#
loop_
_entity.id
_entity.type
_entity.pdbx_description
1 polymer ?
#
loop_
_entity_poly.entity_id
_entity_poly.type
_entity_poly.pdbx_seq_one_letter_code
_entity_poly.pdbx_strand_id
1 'polypeptide(L)' 'MKRMPRENSGPELRLRRILHSRGLRYRTNLRGLPGTPDLVFSAAKIAVFVDGCFWH' A
#
# COMPACT_ATOMS: atom_id res chain seq x y z
N MET A 1 8.24 -21.93 3.50
CA MET A 1 7.36 -20.73 3.49
C MET A 1 8.19 -19.52 3.08
N LYS A 2 7.74 -18.75 2.08
CA LYS A 2 8.50 -17.59 1.55
C LYS A 2 8.16 -16.37 2.40
N ARG A 3 9.18 -15.72 2.98
CA ARG A 3 9.01 -14.49 3.77
C ARG A 3 8.31 -13.43 2.91
N MET A 4 7.14 -12.96 3.35
CA MET A 4 6.51 -11.80 2.73
C MET A 4 7.35 -10.57 3.04
N PRO A 5 7.78 -9.81 2.02
CA PRO A 5 8.50 -8.57 2.25
C PRO A 5 7.54 -7.56 2.91
N ARG A 6 8.08 -6.77 3.84
CA ARG A 6 7.32 -5.76 4.60
C ARG A 6 6.91 -4.55 3.76
N GLU A 7 7.51 -4.41 2.58
CA GLU A 7 7.28 -3.32 1.63
C GLU A 7 7.58 -3.82 0.21
N ASN A 8 7.01 -3.17 -0.80
CA ASN A 8 7.17 -3.51 -2.22
C ASN A 8 6.78 -4.96 -2.52
N SER A 9 5.75 -5.46 -1.84
CA SER A 9 5.21 -6.79 -2.10
C SER A 9 4.60 -6.85 -3.51
N GLY A 10 4.59 -8.04 -4.11
CA GLY A 10 3.95 -8.27 -5.40
C GLY A 10 2.51 -7.70 -5.52
N PRO A 11 1.62 -7.89 -4.52
CA PRO A 11 0.29 -7.27 -4.55
C PRO A 11 0.33 -5.74 -4.40
N GLU A 12 1.17 -5.19 -3.52
CA GLU A 12 1.33 -3.73 -3.35
C GLU A 12 1.78 -3.07 -4.66
N LEU A 13 2.78 -3.63 -5.34
CA LEU A 13 3.27 -3.13 -6.63
C LEU A 13 2.20 -3.16 -7.72
N ARG A 14 1.35 -4.20 -7.73
CA ARG A 14 0.21 -4.29 -8.67
C ARG A 14 -0.81 -3.20 -8.40
N LEU A 15 -1.17 -2.99 -7.14
CA LEU A 15 -2.09 -1.94 -6.72
C LEU A 15 -1.55 -0.55 -7.09
N ARG A 16 -0.27 -0.30 -6.83
CA ARG A 16 0.44 0.94 -7.20
C ARG A 16 0.37 1.26 -8.68
N ARG A 17 0.59 0.25 -9.55
CA ARG A 17 0.47 0.41 -11.01
C ARG A 17 -0.94 0.76 -11.45
N ILE A 18 -1.95 0.07 -10.91
CA ILE A 18 -3.36 0.30 -11.25
C ILE A 18 -3.78 1.71 -10.82
N LEU A 19 -3.44 2.11 -9.59
CA LEU A 19 -3.75 3.45 -9.08
C LEU A 19 -3.08 4.55 -9.92
N HIS A 20 -1.81 4.35 -10.27
CA HIS A 20 -1.07 5.28 -11.13
C HIS A 20 -1.68 5.36 -12.54
N SER A 21 -2.05 4.21 -13.13
CA SER A 21 -2.74 4.16 -14.43
C SER A 21 -4.10 4.85 -14.42
N ARG A 22 -4.76 4.94 -13.26
CA ARG A 22 -6.02 5.67 -13.07
C ARG A 22 -5.82 7.16 -12.76
N GLY A 23 -4.59 7.66 -12.80
CA GLY A 23 -4.27 9.06 -12.50
C GLY A 23 -4.38 9.43 -11.02
N LEU A 24 -4.50 8.45 -10.13
CA LEU A 24 -4.62 8.70 -8.69
C LEU A 24 -3.22 8.96 -8.10
N ARG A 25 -3.08 10.13 -7.48
CA ARG A 25 -1.87 10.50 -6.73
C ARG A 25 -2.00 10.02 -5.29
N TYR A 26 -1.06 9.20 -4.88
CA TYR A 26 -0.93 8.68 -3.52
C TYR A 26 0.49 8.91 -3.01
N ARG A 27 0.65 8.87 -1.69
CA ARG A 27 1.95 8.86 -1.01
C ARG A 27 2.18 7.47 -0.45
N THR A 28 3.42 7.02 -0.49
CA THR A 28 3.88 5.77 0.13
C THR A 28 4.85 6.08 1.26
N ASN A 29 5.10 5.14 2.17
CA ASN A 29 6.09 5.29 3.25
C ASN A 29 5.83 6.48 4.20
N LEU A 30 4.55 6.77 4.51
CA LEU A 30 4.23 7.80 5.50
C LEU A 30 4.42 7.23 6.93
N ARG A 31 5.67 7.24 7.40
CA ARG A 31 6.05 6.77 8.76
C ARG A 31 5.51 7.65 9.90
N GLY A 32 4.92 8.80 9.57
CA GLY A 32 4.30 9.72 10.52
C GLY A 32 2.84 9.37 10.87
N LEU A 33 2.29 8.27 10.36
CA LEU A 33 0.93 7.83 10.63
C LEU A 33 0.90 6.50 11.41
N PRO A 34 -0.08 6.32 12.31
CA PRO A 34 -0.23 5.08 13.05
C PRO A 34 -0.38 3.90 12.08
N GLY A 35 0.34 2.80 12.36
CA GLY A 35 0.29 1.57 11.57
C GLY A 35 1.13 1.56 10.30
N THR A 36 1.81 2.66 9.92
CA THR A 36 2.62 2.76 8.68
C THR A 36 1.85 2.27 7.43
N PRO A 37 0.83 3.01 6.98
CA PRO A 37 0.03 2.62 5.82
C PRO A 37 0.89 2.52 4.54
N ASP A 38 0.57 1.54 3.69
CA ASP A 38 1.24 1.31 2.41
C ASP A 38 0.96 2.45 1.42
N LEU A 39 -0.30 2.92 1.39
CA LEU A 39 -0.77 3.97 0.49
C LEU A 39 -1.61 4.99 1.25
N VAL A 40 -1.32 6.26 1.02
CA VAL A 40 -2.04 7.39 1.64
C VAL A 40 -2.53 8.34 0.58
N PHE A 41 -3.83 8.57 0.55
CA PHE A 41 -4.48 9.60 -0.24
C PHE A 41 -4.69 10.82 0.65
N SER A 42 -3.70 11.70 0.73
CA SER A 42 -3.72 12.86 1.63
C SER A 42 -4.89 13.81 1.36
N ALA A 43 -5.26 13.99 0.09
CA ALA A 43 -6.39 14.83 -0.30
C ALA A 43 -7.75 14.24 0.14
N ALA A 44 -7.89 12.92 0.07
CA ALA A 44 -9.11 12.20 0.47
C ALA A 44 -9.13 11.82 1.96
N LYS A 45 -8.02 12.02 2.69
CA LYS A 45 -7.81 11.54 4.07
C LYS A 45 -8.04 10.02 4.21
N ILE A 46 -7.64 9.25 3.20
CA ILE A 46 -7.76 7.78 3.18
C ILE A 46 -6.39 7.15 3.34
N ALA A 47 -6.27 6.18 4.26
CA ALA A 47 -5.13 5.30 4.41
C ALA A 47 -5.51 3.87 3.99
N VAL A 48 -4.65 3.23 3.22
CA VAL A 48 -4.86 1.86 2.72
C VAL A 48 -3.70 0.97 3.19
N PHE A 49 -4.06 -0.17 3.75
CA PHE A 49 -3.15 -1.20 4.23
C PHE A 49 -3.30 -2.43 3.32
N VAL A 50 -2.18 -2.94 2.81
CA VAL A 50 -2.13 -4.10 1.92
C VAL A 50 -1.59 -5.28 2.70
N ASP A 51 -2.47 -5.95 3.44
CA ASP A 51 -2.11 -7.16 4.18
C ASP A 51 -2.33 -8.40 3.33
N GLY A 52 -1.35 -9.31 3.36
CA GLY A 52 -1.44 -10.59 2.68
C GLY A 52 -2.10 -11.62 3.58
N CYS A 53 -3.27 -12.13 3.19
CA CYS A 53 -3.89 -13.22 3.93
C CYS A 53 -3.02 -14.47 3.81
N PHE A 54 -2.28 -14.80 4.87
CA PHE A 54 -1.42 -15.98 4.95
C PHE A 54 -2.22 -17.29 5.16
N TRP A 55 -3.51 -17.17 5.48
CA TRP A 55 -4.38 -18.25 5.95
C TRP A 55 -5.62 -18.54 5.07
N HIS A 56 -5.84 -17.81 3.98
CA HIS A 56 -6.90 -18.16 3.02
C HIS A 56 -6.42 -19.22 2.03
#